data_AF-M0GWX6-F1
#
_entry.id   AF-M0GWX6-F1
#
_cell.length_a   1.000
_cell.length_b   1.000
_cell.length_c   1.000
_cell.angle_alpha   90.00
_cell.angle_beta   90.00
_cell.angle_gamma   90.00
#
_symmetry.space_group_name_H-M   'P 1'
#
loop_
_entity.id
_entity.type
_entity.pdbx_description
1 polymer ?
#
loop_
_entity_poly.entity_id
_entity_poly.type
_entity_poly.pdbx_seq_one_letter_code
_entity_poly.pdbx_strand_id
1 'polypeptide(L)'
;MTDEELAKDLGPVAALTIGVGTMIGAGIFVLPREAYGIAGPAVALSFVVGGVISLFTALSASELGTAMPKAGGSYYYVNHALGPLFGSIAGMGNWMGLAF
;
A
#
# COMPACT_ATOMS: atom_id res chain seq x y z
N MET A 1 10.90 9.10 32.23
CA MET A 1 11.33 8.88 30.84
C MET A 1 10.41 9.76 30.03
N THR A 2 10.88 10.93 29.60
CA THR A 2 10.08 11.83 28.76
C THR A 2 9.92 11.11 27.43
N ASP A 3 8.73 10.62 27.12
CA ASP A 3 8.43 10.09 25.80
C ASP A 3 8.67 11.22 24.79
N GLU A 4 9.77 11.15 24.04
CA GLU A 4 9.97 12.01 22.88
C GLU A 4 8.90 11.65 21.85
N GLU A 5 7.85 12.47 21.78
CA GLU A 5 6.79 12.30 20.80
C GLU A 5 7.37 12.55 19.39
N LEU A 6 7.08 11.64 18.45
CA LEU A 6 7.53 11.76 17.06
C LEU A 6 7.10 13.11 16.46
N ALA A 7 8.05 13.84 15.87
CA ALA A 7 7.77 15.05 15.13
C ALA A 7 6.90 14.74 13.89
N LYS A 8 5.72 15.38 13.80
CA LYS A 8 4.73 15.15 12.74
C LYS A 8 5.01 16.04 11.51
N ASP A 9 6.23 15.98 11.01
CA ASP A 9 6.73 16.91 9.97
C ASP A 9 6.58 16.39 8.53
N LEU A 10 6.03 15.18 8.38
CA LEU A 10 5.79 14.56 7.08
C LEU A 10 4.64 15.26 6.34
N GLY A 11 5.01 16.21 5.49
CA GLY A 11 4.08 16.87 4.58
C GLY A 11 3.64 16.00 3.38
N PRO A 12 2.68 16.49 2.56
CA PRO A 12 2.13 15.73 1.43
C PRO A 12 3.17 15.29 0.40
N VAL A 13 4.16 16.14 0.12
CA VAL A 13 5.23 15.83 -0.85
C VAL A 13 6.11 14.70 -0.34
N ALA A 14 6.45 14.71 0.95
CA ALA A 14 7.24 13.64 1.55
C ALA A 14 6.46 12.32 1.56
N ALA A 15 5.18 12.36 1.94
CA ALA A 15 4.30 11.19 1.90
C ALA A 15 4.14 10.61 0.48
N LEU A 16 3.94 11.47 -0.52
CA LEU A 16 3.87 11.07 -1.93
C LEU A 16 5.18 10.41 -2.38
N THR A 17 6.32 11.00 -2.03
CA THR A 17 7.63 10.49 -2.43
C THR A 17 7.89 9.11 -1.81
N ILE A 18 7.51 8.90 -0.55
CA ILE A 18 7.58 7.59 0.11
C ILE A 18 6.72 6.56 -0.61
N GLY A 19 5.46 6.91 -0.94
CA GLY A 19 4.55 6.01 -1.65
C GLY A 19 5.03 5.66 -3.07
N VAL A 20 5.43 6.67 -3.85
CA VAL A 20 5.93 6.46 -5.21
C VAL A 20 7.23 5.66 -5.21
N GLY A 21 8.16 5.99 -4.30
CA GLY A 21 9.44 5.28 -4.19
C GLY A 21 9.27 3.79 -3.87
N THR A 22 8.37 3.46 -2.95
CA THR A 22 8.08 2.07 -2.59
C THR A 22 7.41 1.30 -3.74
N MET A 23 6.45 1.90 -4.46
CA MET A 23 5.81 1.25 -5.62
C MET A 23 6.77 1.02 -6.79
N ILE A 24 7.60 2.00 -7.14
CA ILE A 24 8.57 1.88 -8.23
C ILE A 24 9.61 0.80 -7.89
N GLY A 25 10.17 0.82 -6.68
CA GLY A 25 11.22 -0.11 -6.25
C GLY A 25 10.80 -1.58 -6.36
N ALA A 26 9.60 -1.92 -5.89
CA ALA A 26 9.09 -3.29 -5.93
C ALA A 26 8.56 -3.71 -7.30
N GLY A 27 7.85 -2.82 -8.01
CA GLY A 27 7.07 -3.19 -9.19
C GLY A 27 7.88 -3.21 -10.50
N ILE A 28 8.46 -2.07 -10.88
CA ILE A 28 8.93 -1.86 -12.26
C ILE A 28 10.25 -2.56 -12.57
N PHE A 29 11.05 -2.91 -11.57
CA PHE A 29 12.35 -3.52 -11.82
C PHE A 29 12.30 -5.06 -11.87
N VAL A 30 11.27 -5.68 -11.28
CA VAL A 30 11.16 -7.14 -11.18
C VAL A 30 10.18 -7.71 -12.20
N LEU A 31 8.97 -7.15 -12.29
CA LEU A 31 7.85 -7.78 -12.99
C LEU A 31 7.80 -7.58 -14.52
N PRO A 32 8.31 -6.49 -15.13
CA PRO A 32 8.10 -6.26 -16.56
C PRO A 32 8.68 -7.32 -17.48
N ARG A 33 9.80 -7.96 -17.09
CA ARG A 33 10.42 -9.02 -17.89
C ARG A 33 9.47 -10.22 -18.06
N GLU A 34 8.88 -10.67 -16.96
CA GLU A 34 7.96 -11.81 -16.97
C GLU A 34 6.63 -11.43 -17.61
N ALA A 35 6.13 -10.23 -17.33
CA ALA A 35 4.91 -9.72 -17.95
C ALA A 35 5.04 -9.59 -19.47
N TYR A 36 6.21 -9.18 -19.98
CA TYR A 36 6.49 -9.14 -21.42
C TYR A 36 6.52 -10.56 -22.03
N GLY A 37 7.00 -11.57 -21.30
CA GLY A 37 6.99 -12.95 -21.78
C GLY A 37 5.57 -13.48 -22.05
N ILE A 38 4.56 -12.96 -21.36
CA ILE A 38 3.16 -13.36 -21.48
C ILE A 38 2.39 -12.45 -22.45
N ALA A 39 2.51 -11.13 -22.27
CA ALA A 39 1.72 -10.13 -23.01
C ALA A 39 2.43 -9.60 -24.26
N GLY A 40 3.73 -9.84 -24.41
CA GLY A 40 4.55 -9.29 -25.49
C GLY A 40 4.50 -7.75 -25.53
N PRO A 41 4.44 -7.14 -26.73
CA PRO A 41 4.35 -5.69 -26.88
C PRO A 41 3.14 -5.05 -26.19
N ALA A 42 2.09 -5.83 -25.89
CA ALA A 42 0.89 -5.33 -25.20
C ALA A 42 1.08 -5.16 -23.68
N VAL A 43 2.26 -5.43 -23.13
CA VAL A 43 2.55 -5.30 -21.69
C VAL A 43 2.22 -3.90 -21.15
N ALA A 44 2.42 -2.85 -21.94
CA ALA A 44 2.06 -1.48 -21.57
C ALA A 44 0.56 -1.33 -21.32
N LEU A 45 -0.28 -1.98 -22.13
CA LEU A 45 -1.74 -2.00 -21.94
C LEU A 45 -2.11 -2.73 -20.64
N SER A 46 -1.44 -3.85 -20.33
CA SER A 46 -1.66 -4.59 -19.09
C SER A 46 -1.36 -3.73 -17.86
N PHE A 47 -0.29 -2.93 -17.89
CA PHE A 47 0.01 -1.98 -16.82
C PHE A 47 -1.04 -0.88 -16.68
N VAL A 48 -1.57 -0.36 -17.80
CA VAL A 48 -2.67 0.63 -17.77
C VAL A 48 -3.93 0.03 -17.12
N VAL A 49 -4.32 -1.17 -17.52
CA VAL A 49 -5.48 -1.87 -16.94
C VAL A 49 -5.26 -2.14 -15.45
N GLY A 50 -4.08 -2.64 -15.07
CA GLY A 50 -3.71 -2.84 -13.66
C GLY A 50 -3.72 -1.54 -12.85
N GLY A 51 -3.27 -0.44 -13.44
CA GLY A 51 -3.33 0.90 -12.84
C GLY A 51 -4.77 1.35 -12.59
N VAL A 52 -5.68 1.15 -13.55
CA VAL A 52 -7.11 1.47 -13.38
C VAL A 52 -7.72 0.65 -12.24
N ILE A 53 -7.41 -0.65 -12.14
CA ILE A 53 -7.87 -1.49 -11.03
C ILE A 53 -7.31 -0.99 -9.69
N SER A 54 -6.02 -0.65 -9.66
CA SER A 54 -5.35 -0.13 -8.46
C SER A 54 -5.94 1.19 -7.98
N LEU A 55 -6.43 2.06 -8.88
CA LEU A 55 -7.09 3.30 -8.51
C LEU A 55 -8.33 3.08 -7.62
N PHE A 56 -9.15 2.06 -7.90
CA PHE A 56 -10.30 1.76 -7.06
C PHE A 56 -9.88 1.39 -5.63
N THR A 57 -8.84 0.55 -5.51
CA THR A 57 -8.26 0.19 -4.20
C THR A 57 -7.67 1.43 -3.49
N ALA A 58 -6.99 2.31 -4.23
CA ALA A 58 -6.42 3.53 -3.68
C ALA A 58 -7.49 4.50 -3.17
N LEU A 59 -8.61 4.63 -3.90
CA LEU A 59 -9.75 5.46 -3.48
C LEU A 59 -10.36 4.92 -2.18
N SER A 60 -10.67 3.63 -2.10
CA SER A 60 -11.18 3.02 -0.86
C SER A 60 -10.19 3.17 0.31
N ALA A 61 -8.90 3.00 0.06
CA ALA A 61 -7.87 3.20 1.08
C ALA A 61 -7.78 4.67 1.53
N SER A 62 -7.99 5.62 0.62
CA SER A 62 -7.98 7.07 0.92
C SER A 62 -9.18 7.49 1.77
N GLU A 63 -10.37 6.93 1.52
CA GLU A 63 -11.56 7.16 2.35
C GLU A 63 -11.35 6.62 3.76
N LEU A 64 -10.83 5.40 3.89
CA LEU A 64 -10.54 4.81 5.20
C LEU A 64 -9.43 5.59 5.94
N GLY A 65 -8.36 6.00 5.24
CA GLY A 65 -7.26 6.74 5.84
C GLY A 65 -7.63 8.15 6.30
N THR A 66 -8.57 8.80 5.61
CA THR A 66 -9.11 10.11 6.03
C THR A 66 -10.16 9.99 7.13
N ALA A 67 -10.98 8.93 7.11
CA ALA A 67 -11.97 8.66 8.16
C ALA A 67 -11.32 8.17 9.48
N MET A 68 -10.21 7.45 9.40
CA MET A 68 -9.51 6.84 10.54
C MET A 68 -8.02 7.22 10.54
N PRO A 69 -7.66 8.47 10.91
CA PRO A 69 -6.28 8.98 10.83
C PRO A 69 -5.42 8.48 12.00
N LYS A 70 -5.23 7.16 12.09
CA LYS A 70 -4.33 6.51 13.06
C LYS A 70 -3.30 5.65 12.34
N ALA A 71 -2.11 5.57 12.93
CA ALA A 71 -1.07 4.66 12.46
C ALA A 71 -1.55 3.21 12.64
N GLY A 72 -1.50 2.41 11.57
CA GLY A 72 -1.87 0.99 11.60
C GLY A 72 -2.40 0.42 10.28
N GLY A 73 -2.79 1.27 9.32
CA GLY A 73 -3.16 0.84 7.96
C GLY A 73 -4.26 -0.23 7.93
N SER A 74 -4.10 -1.24 7.07
CA SER A 74 -5.07 -2.33 6.89
C SER A 74 -5.37 -3.10 8.17
N TYR A 75 -4.36 -3.32 9.03
CA TYR A 75 -4.55 -3.95 10.34
C TYR A 75 -5.57 -3.17 11.17
N TYR A 76 -5.41 -1.85 11.29
CA TYR A 76 -6.31 -1.02 12.09
C TYR A 76 -7.72 -0.99 11.50
N TYR A 77 -7.86 -0.85 10.17
CA TYR A 77 -9.17 -0.82 9.52
C TYR A 77 -9.95 -2.12 9.72
N VAL A 78 -9.30 -3.26 9.52
CA VAL A 78 -9.92 -4.57 9.68
C VAL A 78 -10.21 -4.87 11.15
N ASN A 79 -9.29 -4.53 12.05
CA ASN A 79 -9.50 -4.70 13.49
C ASN A 79 -10.72 -3.88 13.97
N HIS A 80 -10.87 -2.65 13.50
CA HIS A 80 -11.99 -1.79 13.85
C HIS A 80 -13.33 -2.29 13.29
N ALA A 81 -13.35 -2.80 12.05
CA ALA A 81 -14.58 -3.23 11.38
C ALA A 81 -15.03 -4.65 11.76
N LEU A 82 -14.09 -5.59 11.91
CA LEU A 82 -14.37 -7.03 12.04
C LEU A 82 -13.87 -7.62 13.36
N GLY A 83 -13.20 -6.83 14.19
CA GLY A 83 -12.70 -7.23 15.50
C GLY A 83 -11.29 -7.85 15.50
N PRO A 84 -10.80 -8.24 16.68
CA PRO A 84 -9.37 -8.54 16.89
C PRO A 84 -8.84 -9.74 16.12
N LEU A 85 -9.64 -10.79 15.93
CA LEU A 85 -9.19 -12.00 15.23
C LEU A 85 -8.84 -11.70 13.77
N PHE A 86 -9.76 -11.06 13.05
CA PHE A 86 -9.55 -10.67 11.65
C PHE A 86 -8.48 -9.59 11.52
N GLY A 87 -8.42 -8.67 12.49
CA GLY A 87 -7.34 -7.70 12.60
C GLY A 87 -5.97 -8.40 12.63
N SER A 88 -5.77 -9.35 13.54
CA SER A 88 -4.51 -10.10 13.67
C SER A 88 -4.12 -10.84 12.39
N ILE A 89 -5.08 -11.44 11.69
CA ILE A 89 -4.83 -12.11 10.39
C ILE A 89 -4.35 -11.08 9.36
N ALA A 90 -5.04 -9.94 9.23
CA ALA A 90 -4.65 -8.88 8.30
C ALA A 90 -3.27 -8.29 8.64
N GLY A 91 -2.98 -8.08 9.92
CA GLY A 91 -1.68 -7.57 10.38
C GLY A 91 -0.54 -8.54 10.08
N MET A 92 -0.72 -9.83 10.38
CA MET A 92 0.29 -10.84 10.09
C MET A 92 0.50 -11.01 8.57
N GLY A 93 -0.58 -11.00 7.78
CA GLY A 93 -0.48 -11.04 6.33
C GLY A 93 0.27 -9.84 5.75
N ASN A 94 -0.02 -8.63 6.25
CA ASN A 94 0.69 -7.41 5.84
C ASN A 94 2.18 -7.45 6.21
N TRP A 95 2.50 -7.94 7.41
CA TRP A 95 3.89 -8.09 7.83
C TRP A 95 4.64 -9.10 6.96
N MET A 96 4.06 -10.27 6.69
CA MET A 96 4.68 -11.30 5.84
C MET A 96 4.89 -10.80 4.42
N GLY A 97 3.93 -10.09 3.83
CA GLY A 97 4.05 -9.57 2.46
C GLY A 97 5.02 -8.40 2.30
N LEU A 98 5.46 -7.77 3.40
CA LEU A 98 6.47 -6.72 3.39
C LEU A 98 7.86 -7.23 3.81
N ALA A 99 7.92 -8.27 4.64
CA ALA A 99 9.17 -8.81 5.18
C ALA A 99 9.85 -9.84 4.25
N PHE A 100 9.11 -10.43 3.32
CA PHE A 100 9.57 -11.46 2.38
C PHE A 100 9.08 -11.14 0.96
#